data_AF-K6WLN6-F1
#
_entry.id   AF-K6WLN6-F1
#
_cell.length_a   1.000
_cell.length_b   1.000
_cell.length_c   1.000
_cell.angle_alpha   90.00
_cell.angle_beta   90.00
_cell.angle_gamma   90.00
#
_symmetry.space_group_name_H-M   'P 1'
#
loop_
_entity.id
_entity.type
_entity.pdbx_description
1 polymer ?
#
loop_
_entity_poly.entity_id
_entity_poly.type
_entity_poly.pdbx_seq_one_letter_code
_entity_poly.pdbx_strand_id
1 'polypeptide(L)'
;MPSFVNSPLPRAAQPTAATQAPARSSCTHRPRLRTLSSAVLALAMAPALAACTGSPDAVAPGAAASALTTYDATTPAAEATDGAGAGLEVLDAWTVARPDVAANPMTGVFGIVRNVGDHDVELVAATSSASQRAELHATVNKNGQPAMQHVEKIKVPAGGSLVLQPGGDHVMVMDLTRPIAVGDTVNVTLTTQDGGSLEFRAVAKQFAGANEPYHSGAPTPGQPTAPAPTS
;
A
#
# COMPACT_ATOMS: atom_id res chain seq x y z
N MET A 1 24.94 3.89 -58.22
CA MET A 1 24.67 4.47 -56.89
C MET A 1 24.98 3.38 -55.87
N PRO A 2 26.03 3.52 -55.04
CA PRO A 2 26.61 2.40 -54.31
C PRO A 2 25.83 2.04 -53.04
N SER A 3 25.74 0.73 -52.82
CA SER A 3 25.17 0.02 -51.67
C SER A 3 25.93 0.33 -50.38
N PHE A 4 25.19 0.64 -49.30
CA PHE A 4 25.78 0.69 -47.95
C PHE A 4 25.52 -0.63 -47.22
N VAL A 5 26.64 -1.28 -46.92
CA VAL A 5 26.77 -2.55 -46.21
C VAL A 5 26.59 -2.33 -44.70
N ASN A 6 25.78 -3.20 -44.10
CA ASN A 6 25.61 -3.43 -42.68
C ASN A 6 26.93 -3.93 -42.06
N SER A 7 27.42 -3.29 -40.99
CA SER A 7 28.57 -3.75 -40.20
C SER A 7 28.18 -3.83 -38.71
N PRO A 8 28.20 -5.02 -38.08
CA PRO A 8 27.98 -5.15 -36.64
C PRO A 8 29.23 -4.75 -35.86
N LEU A 9 29.04 -3.92 -34.82
CA LEU A 9 30.07 -3.52 -33.87
C LEU A 9 30.54 -4.71 -33.00
N PRO A 10 31.83 -4.77 -32.63
CA PRO A 10 32.39 -5.86 -31.85
C PRO A 10 31.97 -5.84 -30.37
N ARG A 11 31.67 -7.04 -29.89
CA ARG A 11 31.35 -7.44 -28.51
C ARG A 11 32.56 -7.21 -27.58
N ALA A 12 32.43 -6.27 -26.64
CA ALA A 12 33.40 -6.11 -25.57
C ALA A 12 33.33 -7.29 -24.58
N ALA A 13 34.50 -7.83 -24.28
CA ALA A 13 34.72 -8.99 -23.42
C ALA A 13 34.43 -8.68 -21.94
N GLN A 14 33.84 -9.66 -21.27
CA GLN A 14 33.63 -9.67 -19.82
C GLN A 14 34.96 -9.91 -19.09
N PRO A 15 35.24 -9.24 -17.96
CA PRO A 15 36.29 -9.65 -17.06
C PRO A 15 35.88 -10.91 -16.27
N THR A 16 36.76 -11.90 -16.35
CA THR A 16 36.75 -13.16 -15.61
C THR A 16 37.28 -12.98 -14.19
N ALA A 17 36.74 -13.84 -13.31
CA ALA A 17 37.33 -14.34 -12.07
C ALA A 17 37.46 -13.41 -10.85
N ALA A 18 36.67 -13.71 -9.82
CA ALA A 18 37.22 -13.92 -8.48
C ALA A 18 36.32 -14.90 -7.71
N THR A 19 36.79 -16.14 -7.63
CA THR A 19 36.39 -17.16 -6.66
C THR A 19 36.53 -16.59 -5.24
N GLN A 20 35.44 -16.50 -4.48
CA GLN A 20 35.52 -16.33 -3.03
C GLN A 20 34.89 -17.55 -2.36
N ALA A 21 35.77 -18.31 -1.71
CA ALA A 21 35.46 -19.49 -0.92
C ALA A 21 34.67 -19.13 0.37
N PRO A 22 33.95 -20.09 0.97
CA PRO A 22 33.04 -19.83 2.07
C PRO A 22 33.77 -19.67 3.41
N ALA A 23 33.66 -18.50 4.03
CA ALA A 23 34.07 -18.31 5.43
C ALA A 23 33.00 -18.90 6.36
N ARG A 24 33.26 -20.13 6.81
CA ARG A 24 32.61 -20.70 8.00
C ARG A 24 33.04 -19.88 9.22
N SER A 25 32.10 -19.22 9.88
CA SER A 25 32.31 -18.70 11.24
C SER A 25 31.28 -19.32 12.17
N SER A 26 31.66 -20.47 12.70
CA SER A 26 31.02 -21.10 13.84
C SER A 26 31.44 -20.33 15.09
N CYS A 27 30.56 -19.48 15.62
CA CYS A 27 30.66 -19.02 17.00
C CYS A 27 29.42 -19.47 17.76
N THR A 28 29.59 -20.62 18.40
CA THR A 28 28.74 -21.14 19.47
C THR A 28 28.70 -20.13 20.62
N HIS A 29 27.62 -19.37 20.76
CA HIS A 29 27.35 -18.63 22.00
C HIS A 29 26.24 -19.31 22.79
N ARG A 30 26.64 -19.81 23.95
CA ARG A 30 25.86 -20.55 24.93
C ARG A 30 24.67 -19.74 25.46
N PRO A 31 23.56 -20.40 25.84
CA PRO A 31 22.47 -19.75 26.55
C PRO A 31 22.91 -19.47 28.00
N ARG A 32 22.79 -18.22 28.44
CA ARG A 32 22.86 -17.86 29.86
C ARG A 32 21.45 -17.55 30.33
N LEU A 33 20.79 -18.56 30.86
CA LEU A 33 19.66 -18.43 31.77
C LEU A 33 20.16 -17.67 33.01
N ARG A 34 19.60 -16.48 33.27
CA ARG A 34 19.60 -15.87 34.61
C ARG A 34 18.24 -15.24 34.85
N THR A 35 17.46 -15.97 35.62
CA THR A 35 16.39 -15.51 36.49
C THR A 35 16.86 -14.40 37.45
N LEU A 36 15.88 -13.80 38.14
CA LEU A 36 15.92 -12.82 39.25
C LEU A 36 15.39 -11.45 38.80
N SER A 37 14.10 -11.15 39.01
CA SER A 37 13.45 -10.79 40.29
C SER A 37 13.28 -9.29 40.40
N SER A 38 12.01 -8.89 40.43
CA SER A 38 11.41 -7.89 41.32
C SER A 38 12.02 -6.49 41.38
N ALA A 39 11.26 -5.49 40.90
CA ALA A 39 10.97 -4.31 41.71
C ALA A 39 9.75 -3.58 41.15
N VAL A 40 8.67 -3.68 41.92
CA VAL A 40 7.48 -2.82 41.91
C VAL A 40 7.92 -1.37 42.15
N LEU A 41 7.44 -0.44 41.33
CA LEU A 41 7.26 0.94 41.79
C LEU A 41 6.00 1.53 41.15
N ALA A 42 4.88 1.25 41.80
CA ALA A 42 3.67 2.03 41.65
C ALA A 42 3.89 3.40 42.31
N LEU A 43 3.70 4.49 41.57
CA LEU A 43 3.46 5.80 42.15
C LEU A 43 2.18 6.36 41.54
N ALA A 44 1.09 6.19 42.27
CA ALA A 44 -0.14 6.93 42.10
C ALA A 44 0.07 8.35 42.66
N MET A 45 -0.35 9.38 41.92
CA MET A 45 -0.75 10.63 42.53
C MET A 45 -1.93 11.22 41.75
N ALA A 46 -3.02 11.42 42.49
CA ALA A 46 -4.33 11.84 42.06
C ALA A 46 -4.41 13.39 41.91
N PRO A 47 -5.56 13.94 41.46
CA PRO A 47 -5.68 15.21 40.74
C PRO A 47 -5.87 16.43 41.66
N ALA A 48 -5.63 17.63 41.13
CA ALA A 48 -6.05 18.89 41.74
C ALA A 48 -6.90 19.71 40.76
N LEU A 49 -8.13 19.96 41.19
CA LEU A 49 -9.08 20.95 40.69
C LEU A 49 -8.44 22.35 40.65
N ALA A 50 -8.64 23.06 39.54
CA ALA A 50 -8.70 24.53 39.55
C ALA A 50 -9.71 24.98 38.48
N ALA A 51 -10.92 25.27 38.94
CA ALA A 51 -11.92 26.05 38.23
C ALA A 51 -11.57 27.54 38.30
N CYS A 52 -11.85 28.28 37.23
CA CYS A 52 -12.20 29.73 37.16
C CYS A 52 -12.53 30.02 35.68
N THR A 53 -13.78 29.97 35.23
CA THR A 53 -14.74 31.09 35.13
C THR A 53 -14.16 32.38 34.53
N GLY A 54 -14.56 32.69 33.29
CA GLY A 54 -14.33 33.99 32.66
C GLY A 54 -14.83 34.02 31.21
N SER A 55 -16.10 34.38 31.01
CA SER A 55 -16.65 34.81 29.71
C SER A 55 -16.80 36.35 29.71
N PRO A 56 -17.21 37.02 28.62
CA PRO A 56 -16.31 37.75 27.73
C PRO A 56 -16.72 39.24 27.58
N ASP A 57 -15.79 40.21 27.63
CA ASP A 57 -16.08 41.56 27.12
C ASP A 57 -14.80 42.39 26.96
N ALA A 58 -14.44 42.69 25.71
CA ALA A 58 -13.75 43.93 25.34
C ALA A 58 -13.67 44.06 23.81
N VAL A 59 -14.58 44.85 23.25
CA VAL A 59 -14.47 45.42 21.90
C VAL A 59 -13.80 46.79 22.03
N ALA A 60 -12.68 47.01 21.34
CA ALA A 60 -12.37 48.29 20.69
C ALA A 60 -11.24 48.11 19.64
N PRO A 61 -11.25 48.88 18.54
CA PRO A 61 -10.49 48.58 17.32
C PRO A 61 -9.21 49.41 17.17
N GLY A 62 -8.32 48.94 16.29
CA GLY A 62 -7.37 49.80 15.58
C GLY A 62 -5.92 49.37 15.66
N ALA A 63 -5.43 48.68 14.62
CA ALA A 63 -4.21 49.01 13.88
C ALA A 63 -3.81 47.84 12.95
N ALA A 64 -3.31 48.21 11.78
CA ALA A 64 -3.12 47.35 10.62
C ALA A 64 -1.92 46.38 10.71
N ALA A 65 -2.02 45.35 9.86
CA ALA A 65 -0.92 44.64 9.20
C ALA A 65 -0.09 43.62 10.02
N SER A 66 -0.50 42.36 9.96
CA SER A 66 0.22 41.31 9.20
C SER A 66 -0.58 40.01 9.35
N ALA A 67 -1.30 39.62 8.30
CA ALA A 67 -1.98 38.33 8.26
C ALA A 67 -0.93 37.23 8.07
N LEU A 68 -0.39 36.74 9.18
CA LEU A 68 0.20 35.41 9.23
C LEU A 68 -0.97 34.44 9.18
N THR A 69 -1.34 34.04 7.97
CA THR A 69 -2.21 32.90 7.75
C THR A 69 -1.43 31.68 8.23
N THR A 70 -1.58 31.33 9.50
CA THR A 70 -1.16 30.04 10.02
C THR A 70 -1.98 29.01 9.25
N TYR A 71 -1.37 28.43 8.23
CA TYR A 71 -1.94 27.32 7.49
C TYR A 71 -1.91 26.14 8.46
N ASP A 72 -3.04 25.92 9.13
CA ASP A 72 -3.26 24.71 9.90
C ASP A 72 -3.26 23.56 8.90
N ALA A 73 -2.08 22.97 8.70
CA ALA A 73 -1.92 21.72 7.98
C ALA A 73 -2.48 20.61 8.87
N THR A 74 -3.81 20.61 9.03
CA THR A 74 -4.56 19.42 9.39
C THR A 74 -4.27 18.41 8.29
N THR A 75 -3.23 17.61 8.54
CA THR A 75 -2.99 16.36 7.82
C THR A 75 -4.25 15.53 8.08
N PRO A 76 -5.01 15.13 7.06
CA PRO A 76 -6.07 14.16 7.27
C PRO A 76 -5.37 12.89 7.75
N ALA A 77 -5.40 12.67 9.06
CA ALA A 77 -5.19 11.35 9.60
C ALA A 77 -6.24 10.49 8.93
N ALA A 78 -5.80 9.43 8.24
CA ALA A 78 -6.70 8.43 7.73
C ALA A 78 -7.46 7.87 8.96
N GLU A 79 -8.69 8.33 9.15
CA GLU A 79 -9.56 7.81 10.19
C GLU A 79 -9.85 6.35 9.82
N ALA A 80 -9.30 5.43 10.60
CA ALA A 80 -9.62 4.02 10.52
C ALA A 80 -11.09 3.86 10.93
N THR A 81 -11.97 3.64 9.97
CA THR A 81 -13.35 3.24 10.25
C THR A 81 -13.31 1.79 10.75
N ASP A 82 -13.76 1.55 11.98
CA ASP A 82 -13.96 0.20 12.49
C ASP A 82 -14.95 -0.54 11.59
N GLY A 83 -14.46 -1.52 10.82
CA GLY A 83 -15.30 -2.48 10.12
C GLY A 83 -15.86 -3.51 11.09
N ALA A 84 -16.77 -3.05 11.94
CA ALA A 84 -17.32 -3.77 13.08
C ALA A 84 -18.09 -5.07 12.73
N GLY A 85 -18.16 -5.45 11.45
CA GLY A 85 -18.88 -6.66 11.00
C GLY A 85 -18.04 -7.95 10.97
N ALA A 86 -16.71 -7.87 10.91
CA ALA A 86 -15.86 -9.05 10.64
C ALA A 86 -14.61 -9.17 11.53
N GLY A 87 -14.45 -8.32 12.55
CA GLY A 87 -13.21 -8.28 13.33
C GLY A 87 -12.00 -7.89 12.47
N LEU A 88 -12.23 -7.07 11.45
CA LEU A 88 -11.19 -6.56 10.57
C LEU A 88 -11.01 -5.06 10.76
N GLU A 89 -9.76 -4.62 10.72
CA GLU A 89 -9.36 -3.23 10.77
C GLU A 89 -8.46 -2.91 9.59
N VAL A 90 -8.50 -1.68 9.08
CA VAL A 90 -7.58 -1.23 8.04
C VAL A 90 -6.71 -0.10 8.58
N LEU A 91 -5.41 -0.25 8.42
CA LEU A 91 -4.39 0.70 8.85
C LEU A 91 -3.69 1.30 7.64
N ASP A 92 -3.30 2.57 7.76
CA ASP A 92 -2.50 3.29 6.78
C ASP A 92 -3.01 3.21 5.34
N ALA A 93 -4.33 3.21 5.13
CA ALA A 93 -4.92 3.10 3.81
C ALA A 93 -4.61 4.31 2.92
N TRP A 94 -4.18 4.05 1.69
CA TRP A 94 -3.91 5.08 0.70
C TRP A 94 -4.09 4.57 -0.73
N THR A 95 -4.28 5.49 -1.66
CA THR A 95 -4.40 5.18 -3.10
C THR A 95 -3.47 6.06 -3.91
N VAL A 96 -3.15 5.66 -5.14
CA VAL A 96 -2.34 6.51 -6.02
C VAL A 96 -3.20 7.59 -6.65
N ALA A 97 -2.73 8.83 -6.57
CA ALA A 97 -3.32 9.94 -7.31
C ALA A 97 -3.23 9.69 -8.83
N ARG A 98 -4.31 10.03 -9.52
CA ARG A 98 -4.48 9.92 -10.99
C ARG A 98 -5.09 11.23 -11.49
N PRO A 99 -4.27 12.29 -11.67
CA PRO A 99 -4.76 13.57 -12.17
C PRO A 99 -5.17 13.53 -13.65
N ASP A 100 -4.63 12.56 -14.41
CA ASP A 100 -4.99 12.30 -15.81
C ASP A 100 -5.47 10.85 -15.97
N VAL A 101 -6.80 10.67 -15.94
CA VAL A 101 -7.42 9.35 -16.15
C VAL A 101 -7.45 8.91 -17.60
N ALA A 102 -7.26 9.82 -18.57
CA ALA A 102 -7.27 9.47 -19.99
C ALA A 102 -5.99 8.70 -20.37
N ALA A 103 -4.85 9.03 -19.73
CA ALA A 103 -3.59 8.32 -19.92
C ALA A 103 -3.56 6.95 -19.22
N ASN A 104 -4.12 6.85 -18.01
CA ASN A 104 -4.18 5.60 -17.25
C ASN A 104 -5.42 5.59 -16.32
N PRO A 105 -6.54 4.97 -16.75
CA PRO A 105 -7.79 4.96 -15.99
C PRO A 105 -7.81 3.91 -14.87
N MET A 106 -6.67 3.64 -14.24
CA MET A 106 -6.53 2.62 -13.20
C MET A 106 -5.72 3.15 -12.01
N THR A 107 -6.08 2.77 -10.79
CA THR A 107 -5.30 3.09 -9.58
C THR A 107 -5.24 1.92 -8.61
N GLY A 108 -4.12 1.82 -7.88
CA GLY A 108 -3.96 0.86 -6.79
C GLY A 108 -4.40 1.45 -5.46
N VAL A 109 -4.99 0.62 -4.60
CA VAL A 109 -5.25 0.90 -3.19
C VAL A 109 -4.39 -0.02 -2.34
N PHE A 110 -3.76 0.58 -1.34
CA PHE A 110 -2.75 0.00 -0.47
C PHE A 110 -3.08 0.29 1.00
N GLY A 111 -2.47 -0.45 1.92
CA GLY A 111 -2.74 -0.38 3.36
C GLY A 111 -2.47 -1.71 4.05
N ILE A 112 -2.87 -1.85 5.30
CA ILE A 112 -2.73 -3.10 6.05
C ILE A 112 -4.11 -3.50 6.57
N VAL A 113 -4.59 -4.68 6.18
CA VAL A 113 -5.82 -5.27 6.72
C VAL A 113 -5.45 -6.19 7.87
N ARG A 114 -5.79 -5.79 9.10
CA ARG A 114 -5.54 -6.56 10.32
C ARG A 114 -6.80 -7.33 10.71
N ASN A 115 -6.65 -8.62 10.98
CA ASN A 115 -7.72 -9.44 11.54
C ASN A 115 -7.51 -9.56 13.04
N VAL A 116 -8.37 -8.89 13.81
CA VAL A 116 -8.40 -8.94 15.28
C VAL A 116 -9.32 -10.05 15.82
N GLY A 117 -10.01 -10.77 14.92
CA GLY A 117 -10.81 -11.94 15.25
C GLY A 117 -9.98 -13.21 15.44
N ASP A 118 -10.69 -14.24 15.89
CA ASP A 118 -10.20 -15.59 16.20
C ASP A 118 -10.43 -16.62 15.07
N HIS A 119 -10.98 -16.18 13.95
CA HIS A 119 -11.19 -16.98 12.75
C HIS A 119 -10.53 -16.36 11.52
N ASP A 120 -10.12 -17.21 10.58
CA ASP A 120 -9.58 -16.75 9.30
C ASP A 120 -10.69 -16.09 8.48
N VAL A 121 -10.38 -14.96 7.84
CA VAL A 121 -11.33 -14.24 6.98
C VAL A 121 -10.84 -14.26 5.53
N GLU A 122 -11.72 -14.57 4.59
CA GLU A 122 -11.41 -14.50 3.16
C GLU A 122 -12.06 -13.25 2.55
N LEU A 123 -11.26 -12.37 1.95
CA LEU A 123 -11.72 -11.25 1.14
C LEU A 123 -12.01 -11.76 -0.26
N VAL A 124 -13.22 -11.50 -0.78
CA VAL A 124 -13.69 -12.05 -2.07
C VAL A 124 -14.05 -10.98 -3.09
N ALA A 125 -14.26 -9.74 -2.64
CA ALA A 125 -14.54 -8.63 -3.54
C ALA A 125 -14.06 -7.30 -2.97
N ALA A 126 -13.89 -6.33 -3.85
CA ALA A 126 -13.65 -4.94 -3.51
C ALA A 126 -14.55 -4.04 -4.36
N THR A 127 -14.94 -2.89 -3.81
CA THR A 127 -15.64 -1.83 -4.53
C THR A 127 -15.08 -0.48 -4.09
N SER A 128 -15.25 0.55 -4.92
CA SER A 128 -14.75 1.90 -4.62
C SER A 128 -15.74 2.98 -5.04
N SER A 129 -15.73 4.12 -4.35
CA SER A 129 -16.44 5.32 -4.77
C SER A 129 -15.91 5.93 -6.08
N ALA A 130 -14.69 5.56 -6.49
CA ALA A 130 -14.06 6.04 -7.73
C ALA A 130 -14.49 5.23 -8.98
N SER A 131 -14.76 3.94 -8.80
CA SER A 131 -15.25 3.04 -9.85
C SER A 131 -15.89 1.77 -9.27
N GLN A 132 -16.89 1.23 -9.97
CA GLN A 132 -17.51 -0.05 -9.62
C GLN A 132 -16.64 -1.26 -9.98
N ARG A 133 -15.63 -1.10 -10.84
CA ARG A 133 -14.72 -2.18 -11.22
C ARG A 133 -13.48 -2.13 -10.34
N ALA A 134 -13.50 -2.87 -9.24
CA ALA A 134 -12.34 -3.08 -8.40
C ALA A 134 -12.05 -4.58 -8.26
N GLU A 135 -10.78 -4.94 -8.36
CA GLU A 135 -10.29 -6.31 -8.41
C GLU A 135 -9.24 -6.54 -7.32
N LEU A 136 -9.24 -7.73 -6.72
CA LEU A 136 -8.17 -8.16 -5.82
C LEU A 136 -7.00 -8.71 -6.64
N HIS A 137 -5.80 -8.23 -6.40
CA HIS A 137 -4.58 -8.65 -7.09
C HIS A 137 -3.58 -9.16 -6.06
N ALA A 138 -2.98 -10.32 -6.33
CA ALA A 138 -1.96 -10.91 -5.48
C ALA A 138 -0.69 -11.18 -6.27
N THR A 139 0.46 -11.10 -5.60
CA THR A 139 1.75 -11.43 -6.22
C THR A 139 2.04 -12.91 -6.02
N VAL A 140 2.01 -13.66 -7.13
CA VAL A 140 2.35 -15.09 -7.12
C VAL A 140 3.70 -15.32 -7.80
N ASN A 141 4.47 -16.25 -7.25
CA ASN A 141 5.70 -16.71 -7.92
C ASN A 141 5.33 -17.71 -9.01
N LYS A 142 5.28 -17.28 -10.26
CA LYS A 142 5.10 -18.15 -11.41
C LYS A 142 6.43 -18.33 -12.11
N ASN A 143 6.96 -19.56 -12.09
CA ASN A 143 8.24 -19.91 -12.72
C ASN A 143 9.46 -19.11 -12.19
N GLY A 144 9.49 -18.82 -10.89
CA GLY A 144 10.60 -18.09 -10.27
C GLY A 144 10.61 -16.58 -10.53
N GLN A 145 9.56 -16.02 -11.13
CA GLN A 145 9.35 -14.58 -11.25
C GLN A 145 8.07 -14.17 -10.51
N PRO A 146 8.10 -13.09 -9.71
CA PRO A 146 6.89 -12.53 -9.12
C PRO A 146 6.02 -11.97 -10.25
N ALA A 147 4.79 -12.46 -10.33
CA ALA A 147 3.78 -12.00 -11.27
C ALA A 147 2.54 -11.58 -10.49
N MET A 148 2.08 -10.35 -10.73
CA MET A 148 0.80 -9.88 -10.23
C MET A 148 -0.31 -10.49 -11.06
N GLN A 149 -1.28 -11.09 -10.39
CA GLN A 149 -2.46 -11.62 -11.05
C GLN A 149 -3.71 -11.30 -10.25
N HIS A 150 -4.82 -11.13 -10.96
CA HIS A 150 -6.13 -11.11 -10.35
C HIS A 150 -6.36 -12.44 -9.60
N VAL A 151 -6.92 -12.32 -8.40
CA VAL A 151 -7.31 -13.46 -7.57
C VAL A 151 -8.77 -13.30 -7.14
N GLU A 152 -9.49 -14.41 -7.08
CA GLU A 152 -10.88 -14.43 -6.62
C GLU A 152 -10.99 -14.20 -5.11
N LYS A 153 -9.93 -14.54 -4.35
CA LYS A 153 -9.91 -14.34 -2.91
C LYS A 153 -8.52 -14.19 -2.32
N ILE A 154 -8.43 -13.46 -1.22
CA ILE A 154 -7.23 -13.31 -0.40
C ILE A 154 -7.57 -13.64 1.05
N LYS A 155 -6.79 -14.53 1.66
CA LYS A 155 -6.96 -14.95 3.05
C LYS A 155 -6.25 -14.00 4.01
N VAL A 156 -6.96 -13.55 5.04
CA VAL A 156 -6.42 -12.82 6.19
C VAL A 156 -6.50 -13.74 7.42
N PRO A 157 -5.35 -14.27 7.91
CA PRO A 157 -5.36 -15.23 9.01
C PRO A 157 -5.86 -14.62 10.32
N ALA A 158 -6.49 -15.43 11.18
CA ALA A 158 -6.91 -15.03 12.53
C ALA A 158 -5.75 -14.41 13.32
N GLY A 159 -5.98 -13.27 13.98
CA GLY A 159 -4.94 -12.53 14.70
C GLY A 159 -3.79 -12.01 13.82
N GLY A 160 -3.90 -12.13 12.50
CA GLY A 160 -2.85 -11.80 11.55
C GLY A 160 -3.11 -10.54 10.75
N SER A 161 -2.34 -10.33 9.68
CA SER A 161 -2.49 -9.15 8.82
C SER A 161 -2.15 -9.47 7.37
N LEU A 162 -2.87 -8.84 6.46
CA LEU A 162 -2.61 -8.80 5.03
C LEU A 162 -2.05 -7.42 4.69
N VAL A 163 -0.86 -7.40 4.07
CA VAL A 163 -0.21 -6.15 3.66
C VAL A 163 -0.50 -5.89 2.19
N LEU A 164 -1.24 -4.82 1.91
CA LEU A 164 -1.50 -4.33 0.57
C LEU A 164 -0.44 -3.28 0.21
N GLN A 165 0.46 -3.58 -0.72
CA GLN A 165 1.59 -2.72 -1.08
C GLN A 165 1.92 -2.76 -2.58
N PRO A 166 2.56 -1.70 -3.11
CA PRO A 166 3.13 -1.74 -4.46
C PRO A 166 4.14 -2.88 -4.59
N GLY A 167 4.15 -3.61 -5.70
CA GLY A 167 5.00 -4.81 -5.85
C GLY A 167 4.49 -6.07 -5.12
N GLY A 168 3.39 -5.98 -4.36
CA GLY A 168 2.80 -7.08 -3.60
C GLY A 168 1.30 -7.23 -3.87
N ASP A 169 0.58 -7.73 -2.87
CA ASP A 169 -0.89 -7.81 -2.93
C ASP A 169 -1.46 -6.38 -2.89
N HIS A 170 -2.54 -6.12 -3.62
CA HIS A 170 -3.18 -4.81 -3.65
C HIS A 170 -4.58 -4.91 -4.24
N VAL A 171 -5.38 -3.84 -4.06
CA VAL A 171 -6.67 -3.72 -4.74
C VAL A 171 -6.46 -2.82 -5.96
N MET A 172 -6.80 -3.32 -7.15
CA MET A 172 -6.74 -2.56 -8.40
C MET A 172 -8.13 -2.02 -8.73
N VAL A 173 -8.27 -0.70 -8.80
CA VAL A 173 -9.49 -0.01 -9.22
C VAL A 173 -9.33 0.37 -10.69
N MET A 174 -10.19 -0.19 -11.54
CA MET A 174 -10.20 -0.03 -12.99
C MET A 174 -11.26 0.98 -13.43
N ASP A 175 -11.17 1.45 -14.67
CA ASP A 175 -12.19 2.30 -15.32
C ASP A 175 -12.55 3.55 -14.51
N LEU A 176 -11.52 4.26 -14.03
CA LEU A 176 -11.70 5.54 -13.36
C LEU A 176 -12.39 6.55 -14.28
N THR A 177 -13.54 7.05 -13.84
CA THR A 177 -14.35 8.03 -14.60
C THR A 177 -14.00 9.47 -14.30
N ARG A 178 -13.29 9.72 -13.18
CA ARG A 178 -12.92 11.05 -12.70
C ARG A 178 -11.47 11.06 -12.22
N PRO A 179 -10.73 12.17 -12.44
CA PRO A 179 -9.42 12.36 -11.84
C PRO A 179 -9.45 12.22 -10.31
N ILE A 180 -8.37 11.68 -9.77
CA ILE A 180 -8.09 11.61 -8.33
C ILE A 180 -6.88 12.50 -8.08
N ALA A 181 -7.08 13.63 -7.40
CA ALA A 181 -6.00 14.53 -7.03
C ALA A 181 -5.28 14.04 -5.77
N VAL A 182 -4.08 14.57 -5.51
CA VAL A 182 -3.38 14.32 -4.25
C VAL A 182 -4.17 14.92 -3.10
N GLY A 183 -4.35 14.17 -2.02
CA GLY A 183 -5.14 14.57 -0.86
C GLY A 183 -6.63 14.20 -0.94
N ASP A 184 -7.12 13.78 -2.11
CA ASP A 184 -8.49 13.29 -2.22
C ASP A 184 -8.70 12.03 -1.38
N THR A 185 -9.92 11.83 -0.90
CA THR A 185 -10.30 10.61 -0.17
C THR A 185 -11.16 9.72 -1.06
N VAL A 186 -10.76 8.48 -1.20
CA VAL A 186 -11.50 7.43 -1.91
C VAL A 186 -12.04 6.44 -0.89
N ASN A 187 -13.36 6.24 -0.88
CA ASN A 187 -13.96 5.20 -0.04
C ASN A 187 -13.83 3.86 -0.75
N VAL A 188 -13.41 2.85 -0.01
CA VAL A 188 -13.22 1.49 -0.51
C VAL A 188 -13.95 0.54 0.43
N THR A 189 -14.71 -0.39 -0.14
CA THR A 189 -15.41 -1.42 0.62
C THR A 189 -14.89 -2.78 0.19
N LEU A 190 -14.38 -3.54 1.14
CA LEU A 190 -14.00 -4.94 0.96
C LEU A 190 -15.14 -5.84 1.44
N THR A 191 -15.44 -6.87 0.67
CA THR A 191 -16.46 -7.87 1.02
C THR A 191 -15.78 -9.16 1.43
N THR A 192 -16.21 -9.72 2.56
CA THR A 192 -15.75 -11.02 3.06
C THR A 192 -16.62 -12.15 2.51
N GLN A 193 -16.08 -13.37 2.45
CA GLN A 193 -16.82 -14.55 2.00
C GLN A 193 -18.07 -14.82 2.85
N ASP A 194 -18.04 -14.45 4.13
CA ASP A 194 -19.15 -14.63 5.07
C ASP A 194 -20.28 -13.59 4.87
N GLY A 195 -20.16 -12.73 3.84
CA GLY A 195 -21.12 -11.66 3.55
C GLY A 195 -20.91 -10.39 4.38
N GLY A 196 -19.84 -10.33 5.18
CA GLY A 196 -19.42 -9.13 5.88
C GLY A 196 -18.86 -8.09 4.92
N SER A 197 -18.85 -6.83 5.36
CA SER A 197 -18.23 -5.73 4.60
C SER A 197 -17.39 -4.84 5.52
N LEU A 198 -16.29 -4.35 4.97
CA LEU A 198 -15.32 -3.47 5.63
C LEU A 198 -15.13 -2.25 4.75
N GLU A 199 -15.72 -1.13 5.15
CA GLU A 199 -15.52 0.16 4.49
C GLU A 199 -14.37 0.92 5.17
N PHE A 200 -13.46 1.47 4.37
CA PHE A 200 -12.38 2.33 4.84
C PHE A 200 -12.09 3.45 3.85
N ARG A 201 -11.38 4.47 4.33
CA ARG A 201 -11.01 5.65 3.57
C ARG A 201 -9.54 5.58 3.18
N ALA A 202 -9.26 5.65 1.89
CA ALA A 202 -7.92 5.71 1.35
C ALA A 202 -7.58 7.12 0.87
N VAL A 203 -6.55 7.73 1.44
CA VAL A 203 -6.09 9.07 1.03
C VAL A 203 -5.19 8.96 -0.20
N ALA A 204 -5.45 9.77 -1.22
CA ALA A 204 -4.70 9.77 -2.46
C ALA A 204 -3.33 10.42 -2.30
N LYS A 205 -2.28 9.71 -2.70
CA LYS A 205 -0.88 10.16 -2.62
C LYS A 205 -0.23 10.12 -3.99
N GLN A 206 0.72 11.02 -4.22
CA GLN A 206 1.56 10.93 -5.41
C GLN A 206 2.51 9.74 -5.27
N PHE A 207 2.52 8.85 -6.26
CA PHE A 207 3.42 7.70 -6.27
C PHE A 207 3.86 7.41 -7.71
N ALA A 208 5.18 7.48 -7.94
CA ALA A 208 5.78 7.29 -9.25
C ALA A 208 6.07 5.80 -9.59
N GLY A 209 5.91 4.90 -8.61
CA GLY A 209 6.26 3.48 -8.76
C GLY A 209 5.17 2.59 -9.37
N ALA A 210 3.97 3.12 -9.65
CA ALA A 210 2.84 2.33 -10.18
C ALA A 210 2.87 2.11 -11.71
N ASN A 211 4.05 2.22 -12.33
CA ASN A 211 4.27 1.86 -13.74
C ASN A 211 4.72 0.39 -13.84
N GLU A 212 3.99 -0.51 -13.19
CA GLU A 212 4.26 -1.94 -13.29
C GLU A 212 3.61 -2.46 -14.59
N PRO A 213 4.36 -3.18 -15.45
CA PRO A 213 3.84 -3.65 -16.73
C PRO A 213 2.73 -4.69 -16.49
N TYR A 214 1.49 -4.23 -16.64
CA TYR A 214 0.30 -5.07 -16.62
C TYR A 214 0.33 -6.00 -17.84
N HIS A 215 0.56 -7.30 -17.62
CA HIS A 215 0.34 -8.30 -18.66
C HIS A 215 -1.16 -8.61 -18.75
N SER A 216 -1.94 -7.67 -19.29
CA SER A 216 -3.21 -8.05 -19.91
C SER A 216 -2.85 -8.95 -21.09
N GLY A 217 -3.40 -10.17 -21.15
CA GLY A 217 -3.19 -11.13 -22.23
C GLY A 217 -3.72 -10.71 -23.60
N ALA A 218 -3.62 -9.43 -23.97
CA ALA A 218 -3.84 -8.93 -25.31
C ALA A 218 -2.49 -8.89 -26.05
N PRO A 219 -2.36 -9.56 -27.21
CA PRO A 219 -1.13 -9.47 -28.00
C PRO A 219 -0.91 -8.02 -28.44
N THR A 220 0.22 -7.44 -28.04
CA THR A 220 0.67 -6.13 -28.50
C THR A 220 0.93 -6.18 -30.01
N PRO A 221 0.33 -5.30 -30.84
CA PRO A 221 0.68 -5.22 -32.25
C PRO A 221 2.14 -4.77 -32.39
N GLY A 222 3.02 -5.66 -32.85
CA GLY A 222 4.40 -5.29 -33.24
C GLY A 222 5.55 -6.10 -32.64
N GLN A 223 5.31 -7.10 -31.79
CA GLN A 223 6.38 -8.05 -31.42
C GLN A 223 6.54 -9.13 -32.50
N PRO A 224 7.75 -9.36 -33.06
CA PRO A 224 8.00 -10.53 -33.90
C PRO A 224 7.80 -11.79 -33.06
N THR A 225 6.85 -12.63 -33.46
CA THR A 225 6.59 -13.92 -32.83
C THR A 225 7.81 -14.82 -33.02
N ALA A 226 8.41 -15.24 -31.89
CA ALA A 226 9.41 -16.30 -31.92
C ALA A 226 8.73 -17.60 -32.43
N PRO A 227 9.38 -18.36 -33.34
CA PRO A 227 8.79 -19.60 -33.84
C PRO A 227 8.67 -20.64 -32.71
N ALA A 228 7.54 -21.34 -32.69
CA ALA A 228 7.25 -22.41 -31.73
C ALA A 228 8.29 -23.54 -31.82
N PRO A 229 8.65 -24.19 -30.70
CA PRO A 229 9.50 -25.37 -30.74
C PRO A 229 8.73 -26.52 -31.41
N THR A 230 9.26 -27.01 -32.53
CA THR A 230 8.83 -28.26 -33.15
C THR A 230 9.26 -29.43 -32.26
N SER A 231 8.30 -30.26 -31.86
CA SER A 231 8.52 -31.57 -31.24
C SER A 231 9.25 -32.54 -32.18
#